data_AF-A0A8S1W6P6-F1
#
_entry.id   AF-A0A8S1W6P6-F1
#
_cell.length_a   1.000
_cell.length_b   1.000
_cell.length_c   1.000
_cell.angle_alpha   90.00
_cell.angle_beta   90.00
_cell.angle_gamma   90.00
#
_symmetry.space_group_name_H-M   'P 1'
#
loop_
_entity.id
_entity.type
_entity.pdbx_description
1 polymer ?
#
loop_
_entity_poly.entity_id
_entity_poly.type
_entity_poly.pdbx_seq_one_letter_code
_entity_poly.pdbx_strand_id
1 'polypeptide(L)'
;MKLLIVLEKGIYYNKVSYNRTYFTFYDGRCFNHDQQDKDDKQLSFKFTTNDMIIMEVDITNKYIKWIKQSTNESFTLNIDTSQDLYPCVTLGYKSKVEILTQFNK
;
A
#
# COMPACT_ATOMS: atom_id res chain seq x y z
N MET A 1 -11.35 3.06 6.09
CA MET A 1 -11.22 3.88 4.86
C MET A 1 -10.88 2.95 3.70
N LYS A 2 -11.52 3.10 2.53
CA LYS A 2 -11.13 2.37 1.31
C LYS A 2 -10.41 3.33 0.37
N LEU A 3 -9.17 3.02 0.05
CA LEU A 3 -8.38 3.77 -0.93
C LEU A 3 -8.19 2.89 -2.16
N LEU A 4 -8.56 3.41 -3.31
CA LEU A 4 -8.36 2.75 -4.58
C LEU A 4 -7.15 3.39 -5.25
N ILE A 5 -6.05 2.64 -5.39
CA ILE A 5 -4.86 3.14 -6.06
C ILE A 5 -4.87 2.59 -7.49
N VAL A 6 -5.04 3.48 -8.47
CA VAL A 6 -5.01 3.18 -9.91
C VAL A 6 -3.65 3.59 -10.44
N LEU A 7 -2.87 2.70 -11.04
CA LEU A 7 -1.54 3.11 -11.54
C LEU A 7 -1.65 3.82 -12.90
N GLU A 8 -1.91 5.14 -12.91
CA GLU A 8 -2.05 5.95 -14.14
C GLU A 8 -1.02 7.08 -14.31
N LYS A 9 -0.94 7.62 -15.54
CA LYS A 9 0.20 8.40 -16.03
C LYS A 9 0.20 9.90 -15.60
N GLY A 10 0.10 10.24 -14.30
CA GLY A 10 0.16 11.62 -13.73
C GLY A 10 1.24 11.92 -12.65
N ILE A 11 1.33 13.15 -12.08
CA ILE A 11 2.44 13.72 -11.24
C ILE A 11 2.09 13.76 -9.71
N TYR A 12 3.14 13.79 -8.83
CA TYR A 12 3.24 14.14 -7.37
C TYR A 12 3.17 12.95 -6.35
N TYR A 13 3.82 12.83 -5.16
CA TYR A 13 4.66 13.64 -4.22
C TYR A 13 5.92 12.85 -3.73
N ASN A 14 6.81 13.51 -2.96
CA ASN A 14 8.23 13.21 -2.72
C ASN A 14 8.55 12.51 -1.35
N LYS A 15 9.53 11.59 -1.38
CA LYS A 15 10.34 10.97 -0.30
C LYS A 15 9.60 10.41 0.94
N VAL A 16 9.41 9.09 0.95
CA VAL A 16 8.92 8.33 2.11
C VAL A 16 10.10 7.84 2.97
N SER A 17 10.01 7.96 4.30
CA SER A 17 10.96 7.36 5.23
C SER A 17 10.58 5.90 5.49
N TYR A 18 11.40 4.97 5.03
CA TYR A 18 11.15 3.52 5.14
C TYR A 18 10.87 3.04 6.58
N ASN A 19 11.41 3.74 7.59
CA ASN A 19 11.33 3.36 8.99
C ASN A 19 10.02 3.81 9.68
N ARG A 20 9.07 4.40 8.96
CA ARG A 20 7.81 4.91 9.53
C ARG A 20 6.59 4.60 8.65
N THR A 21 6.70 3.57 7.82
CA THR A 21 5.69 3.28 6.80
C THR A 21 5.36 1.81 6.70
N TYR A 22 4.13 1.56 6.30
CA TYR A 22 3.62 0.25 5.90
C TYR A 22 3.41 0.29 4.39
N PHE A 23 4.11 -0.55 3.63
CA PHE A 23 3.96 -0.56 2.17
C PHE A 23 4.21 -1.94 1.56
N THR A 24 3.62 -2.13 0.39
CA THR A 24 3.82 -3.28 -0.50
C THR A 24 4.47 -2.80 -1.79
N PHE A 25 5.47 -3.55 -2.27
CA PHE A 25 6.17 -3.31 -3.53
C PHE A 25 5.59 -4.16 -4.66
N TYR A 26 5.80 -3.69 -5.90
CA TYR A 26 5.31 -4.35 -7.13
C TYR A 26 5.77 -5.81 -7.29
N ASP A 27 6.91 -6.17 -6.70
CA ASP A 27 7.46 -7.52 -6.73
C ASP A 27 6.92 -8.42 -5.60
N GLY A 28 6.01 -7.92 -4.78
CA GLY A 28 5.39 -8.63 -3.65
C GLY A 28 6.15 -8.53 -2.35
N ARG A 29 7.28 -7.80 -2.30
CA ARG A 29 7.95 -7.50 -1.03
C ARG A 29 7.14 -6.52 -0.21
N CYS A 30 7.20 -6.67 1.11
CA CYS A 30 6.50 -5.80 2.04
C CYS A 30 7.44 -5.39 3.15
N PHE A 31 7.18 -4.21 3.70
CA PHE A 31 7.97 -3.66 4.80
C PHE A 31 7.02 -3.12 5.86
N ASN A 32 7.40 -3.37 7.10
CA ASN A 32 6.69 -2.89 8.28
C ASN A 32 7.75 -2.41 9.29
N HIS A 33 7.65 -1.16 9.71
CA HIS A 33 8.60 -0.58 10.66
C HIS A 33 8.66 -1.30 12.01
N ASP A 34 7.58 -1.99 12.40
CA ASP A 34 7.46 -2.72 13.67
C ASP A 34 7.87 -4.19 13.57
N GLN A 35 8.12 -4.71 12.36
CA GLN A 35 8.37 -6.14 12.11
C GLN A 35 9.54 -6.34 11.14
N GLN A 36 10.72 -5.81 11.51
CA GLN A 36 11.97 -5.92 10.73
C GLN A 36 12.32 -7.37 10.36
N ASP A 37 11.91 -8.36 11.15
CA ASP A 37 12.16 -9.79 10.91
C ASP A 37 11.44 -10.37 9.66
N LYS A 38 10.57 -9.56 9.04
CA LYS A 38 9.84 -9.89 7.80
C LYS A 38 10.30 -9.09 6.59
N ASP A 39 11.28 -8.20 6.77
CA ASP A 39 11.80 -7.39 5.69
C ASP A 39 12.39 -8.27 4.59
N ASP A 40 12.15 -7.86 3.34
CA ASP A 40 12.71 -8.46 2.12
C ASP A 40 12.20 -9.87 1.73
N LYS A 41 11.15 -10.38 2.39
CA LYS A 41 10.42 -11.58 1.92
C LYS A 41 9.26 -11.19 1.00
N GLN A 42 9.07 -11.95 -0.08
CA GLN A 42 7.90 -11.83 -0.95
C GLN A 42 6.67 -12.38 -0.24
N LEU A 43 6.03 -11.56 0.61
CA LEU A 43 4.89 -11.95 1.46
C LEU A 43 3.54 -11.58 0.84
N SER A 44 3.54 -10.68 -0.15
CA SER A 44 2.35 -10.24 -0.88
C SER A 44 2.36 -10.76 -2.32
N PHE A 45 1.35 -10.37 -3.08
CA PHE A 45 1.21 -10.62 -4.51
C PHE A 45 2.03 -9.65 -5.36
N LYS A 46 2.37 -10.09 -6.57
CA LYS A 46 2.99 -9.23 -7.59
C LYS A 46 1.93 -8.41 -8.31
N PHE A 47 2.29 -7.17 -8.63
CA PHE A 47 1.46 -6.29 -9.45
C PHE A 47 2.30 -5.50 -10.44
N THR A 48 1.68 -5.08 -11.53
CA THR A 48 2.33 -4.37 -12.62
C THR A 48 1.51 -3.16 -13.06
N THR A 49 2.00 -2.43 -14.06
CA THR A 49 1.28 -1.32 -14.68
C THR A 49 -0.13 -1.76 -15.11
N ASN A 50 -1.12 -0.89 -14.89
CA ASN A 50 -2.56 -1.10 -15.11
C ASN A 50 -3.25 -2.06 -14.13
N ASP A 51 -2.54 -2.66 -13.17
CA ASP A 51 -3.22 -3.31 -12.05
C ASP A 51 -3.88 -2.26 -11.14
N MET A 52 -5.07 -2.59 -10.64
CA MET A 52 -5.77 -1.79 -9.64
C MET A 52 -5.61 -2.46 -8.27
N ILE A 53 -5.08 -1.70 -7.31
CA ILE A 53 -4.85 -2.18 -5.95
C ILE A 53 -5.81 -1.45 -5.00
N ILE A 54 -6.61 -2.23 -4.29
CA ILE A 54 -7.51 -1.74 -3.24
C ILE A 54 -6.74 -1.82 -1.92
N MET A 55 -6.65 -0.71 -1.21
CA MET A 55 -6.12 -0.64 0.14
C MET A 55 -7.27 -0.39 1.12
N GLU A 56 -7.51 -1.35 1.99
CA GLU A 56 -8.47 -1.25 3.09
C GLU A 56 -7.71 -1.00 4.40
N VAL A 57 -8.06 0.07 5.10
CA VAL A 57 -7.48 0.42 6.40
C VAL A 57 -8.57 0.34 7.46
N ASP A 58 -8.32 -0.48 8.48
CA ASP A 58 -9.18 -0.67 9.65
C ASP A 58 -8.39 -0.28 10.90
N ILE A 59 -8.73 0.89 11.45
CA ILE A 59 -8.06 1.47 12.62
C ILE A 59 -8.49 0.76 13.90
N THR A 60 -9.75 0.30 13.98
CA THR A 60 -10.28 -0.38 15.17
C THR A 60 -9.63 -1.74 15.35
N ASN A 61 -9.52 -2.51 14.26
CA ASN A 61 -8.89 -3.83 14.25
C ASN A 61 -7.40 -3.79 13.92
N LYS A 62 -6.82 -2.59 13.75
CA LYS A 62 -5.39 -2.35 13.59
C LYS A 62 -4.74 -3.14 12.45
N TYR A 63 -5.32 -3.09 11.26
CA TYR A 63 -4.71 -3.69 10.07
C TYR A 63 -4.82 -2.83 8.80
N ILE A 64 -3.91 -3.09 7.87
CA ILE A 64 -4.01 -2.68 6.46
C ILE A 64 -4.09 -3.95 5.62
N LYS A 65 -5.02 -3.98 4.68
CA LYS A 65 -5.17 -5.05 3.70
C LYS A 65 -5.02 -4.47 2.29
N TRP A 66 -4.15 -5.08 1.50
CA TRP A 66 -4.03 -4.83 0.06
C TRP A 66 -4.72 -5.94 -0.70
N ILE A 67 -5.42 -5.60 -1.78
CA ILE A 67 -6.15 -6.53 -2.63
C ILE A 67 -5.87 -6.18 -4.08
N LYS A 68 -5.39 -7.15 -4.86
CA LYS A 68 -5.29 -7.01 -6.31
C LYS A 68 -6.66 -7.29 -6.94
N GLN A 69 -7.27 -6.29 -7.54
CA GLN A 69 -8.66 -6.39 -7.99
C GLN A 69 -8.89 -7.49 -9.04
N SER A 70 -7.91 -7.71 -9.94
CA SER A 70 -8.05 -8.66 -11.03
C SER A 70 -8.01 -10.13 -10.58
N THR A 71 -7.30 -10.44 -9.50
CA THR A 71 -7.09 -11.81 -9.02
C THR A 71 -7.74 -12.10 -7.66
N ASN A 72 -8.19 -11.06 -6.94
CA ASN A 72 -8.60 -11.11 -5.54
C ASN A 72 -7.52 -11.65 -4.59
N GLU A 73 -6.26 -11.75 -5.03
CA GLU A 73 -5.15 -12.01 -4.12
C GLU A 73 -5.08 -10.86 -3.10
N SER A 74 -4.87 -11.22 -1.84
CA SER A 74 -4.84 -10.24 -0.76
C SER A 74 -3.75 -10.52 0.24
N PHE A 75 -3.29 -9.45 0.87
CA PHE A 75 -2.23 -9.48 1.87
C PHE A 75 -2.58 -8.50 2.99
N THR A 76 -2.36 -8.91 4.23
CA THR A 76 -2.71 -8.12 5.42
C THR A 76 -1.49 -7.93 6.32
N LEU A 77 -1.31 -6.70 6.81
CA LEU A 77 -0.36 -6.36 7.86
C LEU A 77 -1.08 -5.75 9.05
N ASN A 78 -0.63 -6.12 10.24
CA ASN A 78 -1.00 -5.42 11.47
C ASN A 78 -0.27 -4.07 11.51
N ILE A 79 -0.95 -3.05 12.03
CA ILE A 79 -0.45 -1.68 12.14
C ILE A 79 -0.53 -1.15 13.57
N ASP A 80 0.41 -0.30 13.93
CA ASP A 80 0.29 0.60 15.06
C ASP A 80 -0.56 1.81 14.64
N THR A 81 -1.52 2.15 15.51
CA THR A 81 -2.46 3.26 15.36
C THR A 81 -2.30 4.26 16.49
N SER A 82 -1.16 4.24 17.20
CA SER A 82 -0.80 5.26 18.20
C SER A 82 -0.61 6.64 17.58
N GLN A 83 -0.38 6.70 16.27
CA GLN A 83 -0.24 7.90 15.47
C GLN A 83 -1.18 7.86 14.27
N ASP A 84 -1.49 9.04 13.73
CA ASP A 84 -2.29 9.17 12.51
C ASP A 84 -1.59 8.55 11.31
N LEU A 85 -2.36 7.84 10.48
CA LEU A 85 -1.89 7.23 9.25
C LEU A 85 -2.40 7.97 8.03
N TYR A 86 -1.48 8.25 7.10
CA TYR A 86 -1.78 8.93 5.85
C TYR A 86 -1.47 8.02 4.67
N PRO A 87 -2.37 7.93 3.68
CA PRO A 87 -2.09 7.18 2.47
C PRO A 87 -0.93 7.83 1.70
N CYS A 88 0.01 7.02 1.24
CA CYS A 88 1.15 7.48 0.47
C CYS A 88 1.52 6.49 -0.64
N VAL A 89 2.20 6.99 -1.66
CA VAL A 89 2.82 6.17 -2.71
C VAL A 89 4.24 6.65 -2.91
N THR A 90 5.17 5.70 -3.02
CA THR A 90 6.55 5.98 -3.46
C THR A 90 6.69 5.52 -4.90
N LEU A 91 7.17 6.40 -5.76
CA LEU A 91 7.40 6.12 -7.17
C LEU A 91 8.90 6.01 -7.45
N GLY A 92 9.28 4.99 -8.21
CA GLY A 92 10.62 4.86 -8.78
C GLY A 92 10.65 5.32 -10.24
N TYR A 93 11.76 5.93 -10.67
CA TYR A 93 12.00 6.30 -12.08
C TYR A 93 10.87 7.14 -12.72
N LYS A 94 10.35 6.70 -13.88
CA LYS A 94 9.28 7.35 -14.65
C LYS A 94 7.90 6.72 -14.38
N SER A 95 7.75 5.97 -13.30
CA SER A 95 6.49 5.35 -12.88
C SER A 95 5.49 6.38 -12.41
N LYS A 96 4.20 6.05 -12.49
CA LYS A 96 3.12 6.96 -12.17
C LYS A 96 1.93 6.23 -11.55
N VAL A 97 1.18 6.96 -10.75
CA VAL A 97 0.01 6.47 -10.02
C VAL A 97 -1.06 7.56 -9.96
N GLU A 98 -2.30 7.11 -9.89
CA GLU A 98 -3.52 7.84 -9.61
C GLU A 98 -4.12 7.26 -8.31
N ILE A 99 -4.60 8.13 -7.44
CA ILE A 99 -5.20 7.73 -6.17
C ILE A 99 -6.67 8.15 -6.23
N LEU A 100 -7.54 7.15 -6.28
CA LEU A 100 -8.98 7.30 -6.20
C LEU A 100 -9.42 7.08 -4.75
N THR A 101 -10.06 8.09 -4.15
CA THR A 101 -10.60 7.99 -2.79
C THR A 101 -12.09 7.64 -2.87
N GLN A 102 -12.51 6.56 -2.20
CA GLN A 102 -13.91 6.25 -1.99
C GLN A 102 -14.23 6.30 -0.49
N PHE A 103 -14.99 7.32 -0.10
CA PHE A 103 -15.55 7.42 1.23
C PHE A 103 -16.92 6.75 1.22
N ASN A 104 -17.02 5.56 1.82
CA ASN A 104 -18.34 5.02 2.15
C ASN A 104 -18.94 5.91 3.24
N LYS A 105 -20.06 6.56 2.93
CA LYS A 105 -20.92 7.23 3.90
C LYS A 105 -21.65 6.22 4.77
#